data_AF-A0A9E4TFK8-F1
#
_entry.id   AF-A0A9E4TFK8-F1
#
_cell.length_a   1.000
_cell.length_b   1.000
_cell.length_c   1.000
_cell.angle_alpha   90.00
_cell.angle_beta   90.00
_cell.angle_gamma   90.00
#
_symmetry.space_group_name_H-M   'P 1'
#
loop_
_entity.id
_entity.type
_entity.pdbx_description
1 polymer ?
#
loop_
_entity_poly.entity_id
_entity_poly.type
_entity_poly.pdbx_seq_one_letter_code
_entity_poly.pdbx_strand_id
1 'polypeptide(L)'
;RRITLPQLQPGLSTGALLVFLTAIKELPATLLLSPIGFSTLATEIWASTNEAMFARAAAAAILLVLIAAIPTTIVVLREQRAR
;
A
#
# COMPACT_ATOMS: atom_id res chain seq x y z
N ARG A 1 25.89 -13.14 11.10
CA ARG A 1 24.48 -12.64 11.21
C ARG A 1 24.27 -11.60 12.33
N ARG A 2 24.83 -11.75 13.54
CA ARG A 2 24.63 -10.80 14.67
C ARG A 2 25.12 -9.36 14.45
N ILE A 3 26.03 -9.12 13.50
CA ILE A 3 26.54 -7.77 13.20
C ILE A 3 25.79 -7.16 12.00
N THR A 4 25.72 -7.89 10.88
CA THR A 4 25.12 -7.40 9.64
C THR A 4 23.61 -7.15 9.74
N LEU A 5 22.85 -8.03 10.39
CA LEU A 5 21.38 -7.88 10.46
C LEU A 5 20.95 -6.61 11.19
N PRO A 6 21.43 -6.31 12.42
CA PRO A 6 21.07 -5.07 13.11
C PRO A 6 21.45 -3.80 12.34
N GLN A 7 22.59 -3.80 11.65
CA GLN A 7 23.03 -2.66 10.83
C GLN A 7 22.11 -2.41 9.64
N LEU A 8 21.52 -3.46 9.06
CA LEU A 8 20.59 -3.36 7.93
C LEU A 8 19.14 -3.06 8.34
N GLN A 9 18.78 -3.24 9.61
CA GLN A 9 17.39 -3.11 10.08
C GLN A 9 16.72 -1.78 9.70
N PRO A 10 17.37 -0.60 9.82
CA PRO A 10 16.76 0.67 9.43
C PRO A 10 16.39 0.70 7.93
N GLY A 11 17.33 0.30 7.05
CA GLY A 11 17.10 0.25 5.61
C GLY A 11 16.06 -0.80 5.20
N LEU A 12 16.14 -1.99 5.79
CA LEU A 12 15.20 -3.08 5.50
C LEU A 12 13.77 -2.71 5.89
N SER A 13 13.59 -2.04 7.04
CA SER A 13 12.26 -1.61 7.48
C SER A 13 11.67 -0.53 6.57
N THR A 14 12.46 0.46 6.13
CA THR A 14 11.99 1.45 5.15
C THR A 14 11.66 0.81 3.81
N GLY A 15 12.52 -0.10 3.31
CA GLY A 15 12.24 -0.85 2.09
C GLY A 15 10.94 -1.66 2.18
N ALA A 16 10.70 -2.34 3.30
CA ALA A 16 9.46 -3.09 3.53
C ALA A 16 8.22 -2.19 3.50
N LEU A 17 8.28 -1.00 4.11
CA LEU A 17 7.18 -0.02 4.08
C LEU A 17 6.89 0.45 2.65
N LEU A 18 7.93 0.70 1.85
CA LEU A 18 7.78 1.12 0.45
C LEU A 18 7.21 0.00 -0.43
N VAL A 19 7.65 -1.25 -0.24
CA VAL A 19 7.09 -2.42 -0.93
C VAL A 19 5.61 -2.59 -0.55
N PHE A 20 5.27 -2.46 0.73
CA PHE A 20 3.87 -2.52 1.18
C PHE A 20 3.02 -1.43 0.52
N LEU A 21 3.48 -0.18 0.52
CA LEU A 21 2.82 0.94 -0.15
C LEU A 21 2.62 0.72 -1.65
N THR A 22 3.58 0.05 -2.29
CA THR A 22 3.48 -0.28 -3.72
C THR A 22 2.45 -1.38 -3.94
N ALA A 23 2.48 -2.44 -3.14
CA ALA A 23 1.62 -3.60 -3.28
C ALA A 23 0.15 -3.35 -2.92
N ILE A 24 -0.14 -2.58 -1.86
CA ILE A 24 -1.52 -2.37 -1.38
C ILE A 24 -2.43 -1.68 -2.41
N LYS A 25 -1.85 -0.81 -3.24
CA LYS A 25 -2.57 -0.07 -4.30
C LYS A 25 -2.45 -0.73 -5.68
N GLU A 26 -1.79 -1.87 -5.77
CA GLU A 26 -1.41 -2.42 -7.06
C GLU A 26 -2.61 -3.00 -7.81
N LEU A 27 -2.84 -2.48 -9.01
CA LEU A 27 -4.02 -2.80 -9.82
C LEU A 27 -3.70 -3.77 -10.97
N PRO A 28 -2.69 -3.54 -11.84
CA PRO A 28 -2.44 -4.42 -12.98
C PRO A 28 -2.21 -5.88 -12.58
N ALA A 29 -1.35 -6.13 -11.58
CA ALA A 29 -1.08 -7.48 -11.11
C ALA A 29 -2.34 -8.14 -10.51
N THR A 30 -3.16 -7.40 -9.76
CA THR A 30 -4.36 -7.95 -9.13
C THR A 30 -5.47 -8.23 -10.14
N LEU A 31 -5.61 -7.43 -11.20
CA LEU A 31 -6.55 -7.73 -12.30
C LEU A 31 -6.14 -8.96 -13.11
N LEU A 32 -4.85 -9.21 -13.28
CA LEU A 32 -4.35 -10.32 -14.10
C LEU A 32 -4.23 -11.65 -13.33
N LEU A 33 -3.91 -11.60 -12.04
CA LEU A 33 -3.48 -12.76 -11.26
C LEU A 33 -4.38 -13.09 -10.06
N SER A 34 -5.41 -12.28 -9.78
CA SER A 34 -6.30 -12.58 -8.64
C SER A 34 -7.07 -13.88 -8.85
N PRO A 35 -7.21 -14.71 -7.79
CA PRO A 35 -8.05 -15.88 -7.85
C PRO A 35 -9.54 -15.49 -7.87
N ILE A 36 -10.38 -16.41 -8.33
CA ILE A 36 -11.84 -16.20 -8.42
C ILE A 36 -12.41 -15.90 -7.03
N GLY A 37 -13.21 -14.83 -6.93
CA GLY A 37 -13.85 -14.41 -5.69
C GLY A 37 -12.94 -13.59 -4.75
N PHE A 38 -11.72 -13.25 -5.17
CA PHE A 38 -10.83 -12.38 -4.41
C PHE A 38 -10.85 -10.96 -4.96
N SER A 39 -11.25 -10.00 -4.13
CA SER A 39 -11.18 -8.57 -4.45
C SER A 39 -10.23 -7.85 -3.50
N THR A 40 -9.53 -6.87 -4.04
CA THR A 40 -8.74 -5.91 -3.27
C THR A 40 -9.42 -4.56 -3.27
N LEU A 41 -8.98 -3.65 -2.40
CA LEU A 41 -9.46 -2.26 -2.42
C LEU A 41 -9.18 -1.59 -3.77
N ALA A 42 -8.04 -1.87 -4.40
CA ALA A 42 -7.71 -1.32 -5.72
C ALA A 42 -8.69 -1.80 -6.80
N THR A 43 -9.02 -3.10 -6.83
CA THR A 43 -9.98 -3.64 -7.80
C THR A 43 -11.40 -3.16 -7.55
N GLU A 44 -11.79 -2.99 -6.28
CA GLU A 44 -13.12 -2.47 -5.92
C GLU A 44 -13.30 -1.00 -6.34
N ILE A 45 -12.28 -0.17 -6.12
CA ILE A 45 -12.26 1.23 -6.58
C ILE A 45 -12.38 1.27 -8.10
N TRP A 46 -11.59 0.46 -8.80
CA TRP A 46 -11.59 0.40 -10.27
C TRP A 46 -12.95 -0.05 -10.82
N ALA A 47 -13.50 -1.14 -10.32
CA ALA A 47 -14.80 -1.66 -10.74
C ALA A 47 -15.94 -0.67 -10.47
N SER A 48 -16.01 -0.13 -9.25
CA SER A 48 -17.04 0.84 -8.86
C SER A 48 -16.95 2.13 -9.69
N THR A 49 -15.73 2.57 -10.04
CA THR A 49 -15.52 3.74 -10.90
C THR A 49 -15.99 3.48 -12.33
N ASN A 50 -15.70 2.29 -12.88
CA ASN A 50 -16.16 1.89 -14.21
C ASN A 50 -17.69 1.80 -14.31
N GLU A 51 -18.36 1.44 -13.22
CA GLU A 51 -19.83 1.42 -13.11
C GLU A 51 -20.43 2.79 -12.74
N ALA A 52 -19.62 3.85 -12.69
CA ALA A 52 -19.99 5.20 -12.25
C ALA A 52 -20.60 5.25 -10.82
N MET A 53 -20.35 4.24 -9.99
CA MET A 53 -20.76 4.18 -8.58
C MET A 53 -19.76 4.92 -7.68
N PHE A 54 -19.64 6.24 -7.85
CA PHE A 54 -18.59 7.02 -7.17
C PHE A 54 -18.69 7.02 -5.65
N ALA A 55 -19.89 6.96 -5.07
CA ALA A 55 -20.04 6.87 -3.61
C ALA A 55 -19.40 5.60 -3.03
N ARG A 56 -19.58 4.46 -3.73
CA ARG A 56 -18.97 3.18 -3.35
C ARG A 56 -17.47 3.19 -3.57
N ALA A 57 -17.03 3.71 -4.72
CA ALA A 57 -15.60 3.88 -5.02
C ALA A 57 -14.90 4.75 -3.96
N ALA A 58 -15.52 5.86 -3.55
CA ALA A 58 -14.98 6.78 -2.55
C ALA A 58 -14.82 6.11 -1.19
N ALA A 59 -15.78 5.29 -0.76
CA ALA A 59 -15.68 4.56 0.51
C ALA A 59 -14.44 3.62 0.52
N ALA A 60 -14.26 2.83 -0.55
CA ALA A 60 -13.09 1.96 -0.68
C ALA A 60 -11.78 2.76 -0.79
N ALA A 61 -11.77 3.88 -1.52
CA ALA A 61 -10.62 4.76 -1.66
C ALA A 61 -10.19 5.40 -0.34
N ILE A 62 -11.14 5.89 0.46
CA ILE A 62 -10.87 6.45 1.79
C ILE A 62 -10.22 5.40 2.68
N LEU A 63 -10.76 4.17 2.70
CA LEU A 63 -10.19 3.10 3.49
C LEU A 63 -8.75 2.76 3.05
N LEU A 64 -8.50 2.69 1.73
CA LEU A 64 -7.16 2.47 1.19
C LEU A 64 -6.20 3.59 1.62
N VAL A 65 -6.62 4.85 1.51
CA VAL A 65 -5.82 6.02 1.92
C VAL A 65 -5.52 5.99 3.41
N LEU A 66 -6.49 5.68 4.27
CA LEU A 66 -6.28 5.59 5.72
C LEU A 66 -5.27 4.52 6.08
N ILE A 67 -5.30 3.35 5.42
CA ILE A 67 -4.31 2.28 5.63
C ILE A 67 -2.94 2.72 5.12
N ALA A 68 -2.86 3.34 3.94
CA ALA A 68 -1.61 3.81 3.34
C ALA A 68 -1.00 5.02 4.07
N ALA A 69 -1.80 5.79 4.81
CA ALA A 69 -1.33 6.93 5.59
C ALA A 69 -0.31 6.50 6.66
N ILE A 70 -0.55 5.35 7.31
CA ILE A 70 0.31 4.84 8.39
C ILE A 70 1.78 4.66 7.93
N PRO A 71 2.09 3.80 6.94
CA PRO A 71 3.46 3.62 6.47
C PRO A 71 4.03 4.90 5.84
N THR A 72 3.20 5.69 5.16
CA THR A 72 3.64 6.98 4.57
C THR A 72 4.14 7.94 5.64
N THR A 73 3.37 8.15 6.72
CA THR A 73 3.77 9.01 7.83
C THR A 73 5.04 8.50 8.50
N ILE A 74 5.18 7.18 8.70
CA ILE A 74 6.41 6.59 9.27
C ILE A 74 7.62 6.91 8.40
N VAL A 75 7.51 6.75 7.08
CA VAL A 75 8.61 7.04 6.14
C VAL A 75 8.97 8.53 6.18
N VAL A 76 7.98 9.42 6.11
CA VAL A 76 8.19 10.88 6.14
C VAL A 76 8.86 11.32 7.44
N LEU A 77 8.40 10.83 8.59
CA LEU A 77 8.99 11.17 9.90
C LEU A 77 10.44 10.67 10.03
N ARG A 78 10.78 9.55 9.39
CA ARG A 78 12.15 9.03 9.36
C ARG A 78 13.06 9.86 8.46
N GLU A 79 12.55 10.29 7.31
CA GLU A 79 13.28 11.18 6.41
C GLU A 79 13.63 12.50 7.12
N GLN A 80 12.67 13.08 7.85
CA GLN A 80 12.89 14.32 8.60
C GLN A 80 13.96 14.20 9.70
N ARG A 81 14.09 13.03 10.34
CA ARG A 81 15.13 12.78 11.36
C ARG A 81 16.51 12.51 10.77
N ALA A 82 16.59 12.14 9.50
CA ALA A 82 17.84 11.85 8.81
C ALA A 82 18.46 13.10 8.15
N ARG A 83 17.69 14.18 8.02
CA ARG A 83 18.15 15.52 7.64
C ARG A 83 18.61 16.29 8.86
#